data_AF-A0A1Y0EMU8-F1
#
_entry.id   AF-A0A1Y0EMU8-F1
#
_cell.length_a   1.000
_cell.length_b   1.000
_cell.length_c   1.000
_cell.angle_alpha   90.00
_cell.angle_beta   90.00
_cell.angle_gamma   90.00
#
_symmetry.space_group_name_H-M   'P 1'
#
loop_
_entity.id
_entity.type
_entity.pdbx_description
1 polymer ?
#
loop_
_entity_poly.entity_id
_entity_poly.type
_entity_poly.pdbx_seq_one_letter_code
_entity_poly.pdbx_strand_id
1 'polypeptide(L)'
;MNTTKEKRAAVDFGKVHESHRAIDKRLTNWAKWCGRDVATIGTSPMFRLMPRVGRAEAGVPVAIDADQVDATRIAAGVAKLPERHRHVLSWCYIKPSSPVRMAKALGLSTDGLWTLLTAARQLLLNQGV
;
A
#
# COMPACT_ATOMS: atom_id res chain seq x y z
N MET A 1 38.32 -15.78 -19.69
CA MET A 1 38.02 -14.51 -18.98
C MET A 1 36.61 -14.64 -18.43
N ASN A 2 36.48 -15.00 -17.16
CA ASN A 2 35.18 -15.27 -16.54
C ASN A 2 34.65 -13.97 -15.95
N THR A 3 33.60 -13.41 -16.55
CA THR A 3 32.88 -12.26 -16.02
C THR A 3 31.90 -12.75 -14.95
N THR A 4 32.35 -12.80 -13.70
CA THR A 4 31.48 -13.04 -12.55
C THR A 4 30.55 -11.84 -12.41
N LYS A 5 29.34 -11.95 -12.98
CA LYS A 5 28.29 -10.94 -12.85
C LYS A 5 27.84 -10.90 -11.39
N GLU A 6 28.36 -9.96 -10.62
CA GLU A 6 27.90 -9.69 -9.25
C GLU A 6 26.38 -9.47 -9.27
N LYS A 7 25.64 -10.33 -8.57
CA LYS A 7 24.20 -10.18 -8.40
C LYS A 7 23.98 -8.97 -7.51
N ARG A 8 23.51 -7.84 -8.08
CA ARG A 8 23.01 -6.72 -7.28
C ARG A 8 21.97 -7.25 -6.30
N ALA A 9 22.18 -6.98 -5.01
CA ALA A 9 21.24 -7.36 -3.97
C ALA A 9 19.85 -6.81 -4.33
N ALA A 10 18.87 -7.70 -4.46
CA ALA A 10 17.50 -7.28 -4.75
C ALA A 10 17.00 -6.42 -3.59
N VAL A 11 16.47 -5.24 -3.91
CA VAL A 11 15.88 -4.36 -2.89
C VAL A 11 14.64 -5.02 -2.32
N ASP A 12 14.64 -5.26 -1.01
CA ASP A 12 13.51 -5.81 -0.29
C ASP A 12 12.56 -4.68 0.13
N PHE A 13 11.41 -4.60 -0.55
CA PHE A 13 10.39 -3.59 -0.27
C PHE A 13 9.59 -3.86 1.02
N GLY A 14 9.71 -5.05 1.60
CA GLY A 14 9.06 -5.42 2.87
C GLY A 14 9.83 -4.96 4.11
N LYS A 15 11.10 -4.58 3.96
CA LYS A 15 11.96 -4.21 5.10
C LYS A 15 11.76 -2.76 5.52
N VAL A 16 10.86 -2.51 6.47
CA VAL A 16 10.61 -1.16 7.00
C VAL A 16 11.60 -0.80 8.10
N HIS A 17 12.16 0.42 8.04
CA HIS A 17 13.03 0.97 9.09
C HIS A 17 12.27 1.10 10.41
N GLU A 18 12.94 0.91 11.55
CA GLU A 18 12.29 0.91 12.86
C GLU A 18 11.55 2.22 13.16
N SER A 19 12.17 3.36 12.81
CA SER A 19 11.57 4.70 12.95
C SER A 19 10.28 4.87 12.15
N HIS A 20 10.04 4.04 11.12
CA HIS A 20 8.85 4.11 10.26
C HIS A 20 7.79 3.07 10.63
N ARG A 21 8.02 2.22 11.65
CA ARG A 21 7.04 1.18 12.03
C ARG A 21 5.71 1.74 12.51
N ALA A 22 5.71 2.88 13.19
CA ALA A 22 4.48 3.51 13.67
C ALA A 22 3.61 3.99 12.49
N ILE A 23 4.21 4.70 11.54
CA ILE A 23 3.48 5.18 10.35
C ILE A 23 3.10 4.01 9.43
N ASP A 24 3.91 2.96 9.36
CA ASP A 24 3.62 1.76 8.58
C ASP A 24 2.34 1.03 9.04
N LYS A 25 2.12 0.92 10.36
CA LYS A 25 0.87 0.37 10.92
C LYS A 25 -0.35 1.21 10.51
N ARG A 26 -0.22 2.52 10.56
CA ARG A 26 -1.30 3.47 10.20
C ARG A 26 -1.58 3.48 8.71
N LEU A 27 -0.55 3.38 7.88
CA LEU A 27 -0.68 3.20 6.43
C LEU A 27 -1.32 1.85 6.08
N THR A 28 -1.03 0.79 6.84
CA THR A 28 -1.69 -0.51 6.68
C THR A 28 -3.18 -0.41 7.06
N ASN A 29 -3.52 0.34 8.10
CA ASN A 29 -4.91 0.63 8.45
C ASN A 29 -5.63 1.43 7.35
N TRP A 30 -4.98 2.49 6.85
CA TRP A 30 -5.47 3.28 5.72
C TRP A 30 -5.70 2.43 4.46
N ALA A 31 -4.80 1.51 4.13
CA ALA A 31 -4.99 0.64 2.99
C ALA A 31 -6.14 -0.36 3.15
N LYS A 32 -6.36 -0.88 4.36
CA LYS A 32 -7.56 -1.68 4.67
C LYS A 32 -8.84 -0.88 4.45
N TRP A 33 -8.83 0.40 4.86
CA TRP A 33 -9.95 1.31 4.64
C TRP A 33 -10.20 1.56 3.14
N CYS A 34 -9.16 1.81 2.34
CA CYS A 34 -9.29 1.96 0.88
C CYS A 34 -9.73 0.67 0.17
N GLY A 35 -9.34 -0.50 0.68
CA GLY A 35 -9.67 -1.80 0.09
C GLY A 35 -11.13 -2.24 0.30
N ARG A 36 -11.87 -1.60 1.22
CA ARG A 36 -13.26 -1.96 1.56
C ARG A 36 -14.19 -1.95 0.34
N ASP A 37 -14.01 -1.00 -0.58
CA ASP A 37 -14.89 -0.84 -1.74
C ASP A 37 -14.57 -1.78 -2.91
N VAL A 38 -13.37 -2.36 -2.94
CA VAL A 38 -12.91 -3.23 -4.04
C VAL A 38 -13.72 -4.54 -4.13
N ALA A 39 -14.31 -5.00 -3.02
CA ALA A 39 -15.13 -6.21 -2.97
C ALA A 39 -16.39 -6.14 -3.87
N THR A 40 -16.74 -4.95 -4.34
CA THR A 40 -17.90 -4.67 -5.20
C THR A 40 -17.55 -4.58 -6.69
N ILE A 41 -16.25 -4.45 -7.01
CA ILE A 41 -15.74 -4.24 -8.36
C ILE A 41 -15.52 -5.62 -9.01
N GLY A 42 -16.43 -6.00 -9.91
CA GLY A 42 -16.35 -7.26 -10.67
C GLY A 42 -17.50 -8.23 -10.42
N THR A 43 -18.34 -7.99 -9.41
CA THR A 43 -19.62 -8.70 -9.28
C THR A 43 -20.66 -8.04 -10.18
N SER A 44 -21.33 -8.82 -11.04
CA SER A 44 -22.39 -8.28 -11.87
C SER A 44 -23.51 -7.69 -10.97
N PRO A 45 -24.21 -6.64 -11.42
CA PRO A 45 -25.22 -5.96 -10.60
C PRO A 45 -26.27 -6.93 -10.01
N MET A 46 -26.63 -7.96 -10.76
CA MET A 46 -27.61 -8.98 -10.36
C MET A 46 -27.16 -9.81 -9.15
N PHE A 47 -25.85 -10.02 -8.97
CA PHE A 47 -25.30 -10.86 -7.90
C PHE A 47 -24.76 -10.06 -6.71
N ARG A 48 -24.85 -8.72 -6.72
CA ARG A 48 -24.28 -7.86 -5.68
C ARG A 48 -24.96 -8.03 -4.32
N LEU A 49 -26.27 -8.28 -4.33
CA LEU A 49 -27.10 -8.48 -3.14
C LEU A 49 -27.34 -9.96 -2.82
N MET A 50 -26.80 -10.87 -3.64
CA MET A 50 -26.93 -12.29 -3.36
C MET A 50 -26.23 -12.58 -2.03
N PRO A 51 -26.92 -13.17 -1.03
CA PRO A 51 -26.31 -13.52 0.23
C PRO A 51 -25.09 -14.41 -0.04
N ARG A 52 -23.92 -14.03 0.50
CA ARG A 52 -22.74 -14.89 0.44
C ARG A 52 -22.97 -16.08 1.37
N VAL A 53 -23.65 -17.10 0.87
CA VAL A 53 -23.85 -18.39 1.55
C VAL A 53 -22.47 -18.90 1.98
N GLY A 54 -22.28 -19.06 3.30
CA GLY A 54 -21.06 -19.64 3.89
C GLY A 54 -20.10 -18.69 4.62
N ARG A 55 -20.24 -17.35 4.57
CA ARG A 55 -19.30 -16.47 5.31
C ARG A 55 -19.70 -16.23 6.77
N ALA A 56 -21.01 -16.08 7.03
CA ALA A 56 -21.54 -15.90 8.38
C ALA A 56 -21.58 -17.22 9.17
N GLU A 57 -21.84 -18.34 8.51
CA GLU A 57 -21.97 -19.66 9.16
C GLU A 57 -20.62 -20.35 9.42
N ALA A 58 -19.57 -20.03 8.65
CA ALA A 58 -18.24 -20.63 8.82
C ALA A 58 -17.36 -19.92 9.86
N GLY A 59 -17.92 -19.01 10.68
CA GLY A 59 -17.16 -18.27 11.69
C GLY A 59 -16.01 -17.43 11.11
N VAL A 60 -16.05 -17.12 9.81
CA VAL A 60 -15.00 -16.33 9.15
C VAL A 60 -15.07 -14.92 9.74
N PRO A 61 -14.01 -14.43 10.39
CA PRO A 61 -14.05 -13.13 11.05
C PRO A 61 -14.42 -12.07 10.01
N VAL A 62 -15.52 -11.37 10.27
CA VAL A 62 -15.92 -10.17 9.53
C VAL A 62 -14.68 -9.26 9.54
N ALA A 63 -14.26 -8.85 8.34
CA ALA A 63 -13.00 -8.14 8.13
C ALA A 63 -12.84 -7.03 9.16
N ILE A 64 -11.75 -7.14 9.95
CA ILE A 64 -11.38 -6.23 11.05
C ILE A 64 -11.68 -4.79 10.63
N ASP A 65 -12.60 -4.13 11.34
CA ASP A 65 -12.95 -2.75 11.08
C ASP A 65 -11.67 -1.90 11.13
N ALA A 66 -11.36 -1.25 10.01
CA ALA A 66 -10.29 -0.28 9.96
C ALA A 66 -10.71 0.92 10.83
N ASP A 67 -9.77 1.47 11.61
CA ASP A 67 -10.02 2.71 12.33
C ASP A 67 -10.22 3.84 11.30
N GLN A 68 -11.47 4.28 11.16
CA GLN A 68 -11.88 5.27 10.16
C GLN A 68 -11.33 6.66 10.47
N VAL A 69 -11.16 7.01 11.76
CA VAL A 69 -10.67 8.33 12.15
C VAL A 69 -9.20 8.45 11.80
N ASP A 70 -8.41 7.40 12.07
CA ASP A 70 -7.01 7.39 11.68
C ASP A 70 -6.83 7.31 10.16
N ALA A 71 -7.61 6.47 9.48
CA ALA A 71 -7.54 6.33 8.03
C ALA A 71 -7.86 7.64 7.28
N THR A 72 -8.85 8.40 7.74
CA THR A 72 -9.20 9.71 7.15
C THR A 72 -8.11 10.76 7.37
N ARG A 73 -7.47 10.78 8.54
CA ARG A 73 -6.30 11.65 8.80
C ARG A 73 -5.13 11.31 7.89
N ILE A 74 -4.81 10.03 7.74
CA ILE A 74 -3.76 9.56 6.82
C ILE A 74 -4.11 9.94 5.37
N ALA A 75 -5.36 9.75 4.94
CA ALA A 75 -5.80 10.12 3.60
C ALA A 75 -5.62 11.63 3.32
N ALA A 76 -5.93 12.48 4.29
CA ALA A 76 -5.71 13.93 4.18
C ALA A 76 -4.21 14.29 4.09
N GLY A 77 -3.35 13.59 4.86
CA GLY A 77 -1.90 13.73 4.75
C GLY A 77 -1.37 13.30 3.38
N VAL A 78 -1.79 12.12 2.92
CA VAL A 78 -1.42 11.59 1.60
C VAL A 78 -1.87 12.54 0.49
N ALA A 79 -3.06 13.12 0.57
CA ALA A 79 -3.56 14.06 -0.44
C ALA A 79 -2.65 15.28 -0.63
N LYS A 80 -1.97 15.74 0.41
CA LYS A 80 -1.03 16.88 0.39
C LYS A 80 0.35 16.54 -0.20
N LEU A 81 0.68 15.26 -0.35
CA LEU A 81 1.97 14.85 -0.90
C LEU A 81 2.05 15.09 -2.42
N PRO A 82 3.26 15.28 -2.97
CA PRO A 82 3.45 15.33 -4.41
C PRO A 82 3.00 14.03 -5.08
N GLU A 83 2.48 14.12 -6.31
CA GLU A 83 1.88 13.01 -7.06
C GLU A 83 2.69 11.72 -7.02
N ARG A 84 4.00 11.80 -7.31
CA ARG A 84 4.88 10.61 -7.33
C ARG A 84 4.89 9.88 -5.99
N HIS A 85 4.93 10.59 -4.88
CA HIS A 85 4.92 10.00 -3.54
C HIS A 85 3.57 9.34 -3.22
N ARG A 86 2.47 9.98 -3.62
CA ARG A 86 1.10 9.41 -3.48
C ARG A 86 0.96 8.10 -4.23
N HIS A 87 1.44 8.06 -5.47
CA HIS A 87 1.39 6.86 -6.30
C HIS A 87 2.21 5.71 -5.72
N VAL A 88 3.41 5.99 -5.20
CA VAL A 88 4.24 4.95 -4.56
C VAL A 88 3.60 4.40 -3.29
N LEU A 89 3.03 5.25 -2.43
CA LEU A 89 2.32 4.79 -1.23
C LEU A 89 1.09 3.95 -1.58
N SER A 90 0.30 4.41 -2.54
CA SER A 90 -0.90 3.68 -3.00
C SER A 90 -0.52 2.33 -3.60
N TRP A 91 0.54 2.28 -4.41
CA TRP A 91 1.09 1.03 -4.93
C TRP A 91 1.56 0.11 -3.81
N CYS A 92 2.34 0.61 -2.85
CA CYS A 92 2.94 -0.24 -1.82
C CYS A 92 1.90 -0.86 -0.87
N TYR A 93 0.88 -0.10 -0.46
CA TYR A 93 -0.05 -0.54 0.59
C TYR A 93 -1.41 -0.99 0.07
N ILE A 94 -1.97 -0.34 -0.95
CA ILE A 94 -3.33 -0.66 -1.42
C ILE A 94 -3.30 -1.79 -2.45
N LYS A 95 -2.46 -1.64 -3.48
CA LYS A 95 -2.41 -2.60 -4.60
C LYS A 95 -0.95 -2.88 -5.00
N PRO A 96 -0.22 -3.66 -4.19
CA PRO A 96 1.13 -4.05 -4.52
C PRO A 96 1.13 -4.81 -5.84
N SER A 97 1.98 -4.37 -6.75
CA SER A 97 2.25 -5.02 -8.04
C SER A 97 3.76 -5.11 -8.26
N SER A 98 4.22 -5.61 -9.42
CA SER A 98 5.65 -5.75 -9.68
C SER A 98 6.41 -4.42 -9.48
N PRO A 99 7.45 -4.38 -8.62
CA PRO A 99 8.22 -3.16 -8.35
C PRO A 99 8.92 -2.63 -9.59
N VAL A 100 9.32 -3.51 -10.51
CA VAL A 100 9.93 -3.13 -11.79
C VAL A 100 8.94 -2.39 -12.68
N ARG A 101 7.66 -2.80 -12.70
CA ARG A 101 6.62 -2.10 -13.48
C ARG A 101 6.34 -0.72 -12.89
N MET A 102 6.27 -0.62 -11.57
CA MET A 102 6.04 0.66 -10.89
C MET A 102 7.21 1.63 -11.09
N ALA A 103 8.45 1.14 -10.93
CA ALA A 103 9.65 1.93 -11.17
C ALA A 103 9.67 2.47 -12.61
N LYS A 104 9.36 1.64 -13.61
CA LYS A 104 9.22 2.07 -15.00
C LYS A 104 8.11 3.10 -15.21
N ALA A 105 6.94 2.91 -14.60
CA ALA A 105 5.82 3.84 -14.71
C ALA A 105 6.16 5.24 -14.16
N LEU A 106 7.05 5.32 -13.16
CA LEU A 106 7.51 6.57 -12.58
C LEU A 106 8.82 7.10 -13.20
N GLY A 107 9.41 6.38 -14.16
CA GLY A 107 10.70 6.73 -14.75
C GLY A 107 11.89 6.62 -13.79
N LEU A 108 11.81 5.71 -12.80
CA LEU A 108 12.82 5.52 -11.76
C LEU A 108 13.50 4.15 -11.88
N SER A 109 14.66 4.01 -11.25
CA SER A 109 15.26 2.70 -10.94
C SER A 109 14.53 2.04 -9.75
N THR A 110 14.77 0.75 -9.52
CA THR A 110 14.26 0.05 -8.33
C THR A 110 14.74 0.67 -7.03
N ASP A 111 15.99 1.16 -7.01
CA ASP A 111 16.58 1.79 -5.85
C ASP A 111 15.97 3.18 -5.63
N GLY A 112 15.77 3.93 -6.73
CA GLY A 112 15.07 5.22 -6.69
C GLY A 112 13.62 5.10 -6.22
N LEU A 113 12.94 4.00 -6.56
CA LEU A 113 11.60 3.70 -6.04
C LEU A 113 11.61 3.48 -4.52
N TRP A 114 12.62 2.80 -4.00
CA TRP A 114 12.79 2.59 -2.56
C TRP A 114 13.08 3.89 -1.79
N THR A 115 13.96 4.73 -2.35
CA THR A 115 14.23 6.07 -1.80
C THR A 115 12.95 6.91 -1.79
N LEU A 116 12.16 6.87 -2.87
CA LEU A 116 10.91 7.61 -2.98
C LEU A 116 9.86 7.13 -1.95
N LEU A 117 9.76 5.83 -1.71
CA LEU A 117 8.87 5.26 -0.68
C LEU A 117 9.29 5.70 0.72
N THR A 118 10.58 5.61 1.04
CA THR A 118 11.13 6.03 2.33
C THR A 118 10.92 7.53 2.55
N ALA A 119 11.15 8.35 1.51
CA ALA A 119 10.89 9.78 1.54
C ALA A 119 9.40 10.09 1.75
N ALA A 120 8.50 9.34 1.09
CA ALA A 120 7.05 9.53 1.27
C ALA A 120 6.62 9.29 2.71
N ARG A 121 7.11 8.23 3.36
CA ARG A 121 6.86 7.96 4.78
C ARG A 121 7.43 9.06 5.68
N GLN A 122 8.63 9.55 5.38
CA GLN A 122 9.25 10.63 6.12
C GLN A 122 8.46 11.93 6.01
N LEU A 123 7.92 12.26 4.83
CA LEU A 123 7.11 13.46 4.64
C LEU A 123 5.81 13.40 5.44
N LEU A 124 5.17 12.22 5.57
CA LEU A 124 4.00 12.06 6.44
C LEU A 124 4.33 12.30 7.90
N LEU A 125 5.46 11.77 8.37
CA LEU A 125 5.96 12.04 9.74
C LEU A 125 6.23 13.52 9.96
N ASN A 126 6.86 14.20 8.99
CA ASN A 126 7.14 15.63 9.07
C ASN A 126 5.86 16.49 9.07
N GLN A 127 4.77 16.01 8.48
CA GLN A 127 3.46 16.66 8.51
C GLN A 127 2.71 16.45 9.84
N GLY A 128 3.29 15.68 10.78
CA GLY A 128 2.68 15.38 12.08
C GLY A 128 1.44 14.48 11.96
N VAL A 129 1.32 13.75 10.85
CA VAL A 129 0.18 12.86 10.63
C VAL A 129 0.31 11.66 11.52
#